data_AF-A0AAD8EM21-F1
#
_entry.id   AF-A0AAD8EM21-F1
#
_cell.length_a   1.000
_cell.length_b   1.000
_cell.length_c   1.000
_cell.angle_alpha   90.00
_cell.angle_beta   90.00
_cell.angle_gamma   90.00
#
_symmetry.space_group_name_H-M   'P 1'
#
loop_
_entity.id
_entity.type
_entity.pdbx_description
1 polymer ?
#
loop_
_entity_poly.entity_id
_entity_poly.type
_entity_poly.pdbx_seq_one_letter_code
_entity_poly.pdbx_strand_id
1 'polypeptide(L)'
;MLVIPTRWCIICIKRYLSISILLIICFTSGLSIILYKWAELDAKLDCLTKNDIESQTITHDPTSSRAIQPHTGELVIQSSANKSELRLKWLRQKVEKMSQKVRRSQPVRLEDQDWDLLTSPNYNVHIFYYPWYGNVAVDGRWRHWNHEYLPNWKKEDKKIYPTGTHEPPSDISSNFYPMLGCYSSRDPVVIDTHMRQISDAKVGVIVVSWYPPGMSDSQGESPDSLMTTLLDAAHRYDLRVAPHIEPYRDRNPINFSEHLRYIIRNYGDHPAIYRMQRRGRNLPVFYVYDSYLTPAGAWKELLSVKGNLSVRGTLLDGIFLGLLVDMQHRYDIKKSHFD
;
A
#
# COMPACT_ATOMS: atom_id res chain seq x y z
N MET A 1 -35.86 -55.17 -27.93
CA MET A 1 -35.87 -53.85 -27.25
C MET A 1 -34.55 -53.67 -26.53
N LEU A 2 -33.63 -52.84 -27.05
CA LEU A 2 -32.40 -52.50 -26.34
C LEU A 2 -32.74 -51.46 -25.26
N VAL A 3 -32.65 -51.86 -23.99
CA VAL A 3 -32.83 -50.97 -22.83
C VAL A 3 -31.48 -50.33 -22.55
N ILE A 4 -31.32 -49.07 -22.98
CA ILE A 4 -30.13 -48.28 -22.65
C ILE A 4 -30.19 -47.92 -21.15
N PRO A 5 -29.14 -48.15 -20.35
CA PRO A 5 -29.16 -47.83 -18.93
C PRO A 5 -29.26 -46.32 -18.72
N THR A 6 -30.27 -45.86 -17.99
CA THR A 6 -30.56 -44.44 -17.68
C THR A 6 -29.35 -43.67 -17.12
N ARG A 7 -28.42 -44.35 -16.44
CA ARG A 7 -27.14 -43.78 -15.97
C ARG A 7 -26.23 -43.30 -17.10
N TRP A 8 -26.17 -44.00 -18.23
CA TRP A 8 -25.33 -43.63 -19.37
C TRP A 8 -25.89 -42.41 -20.12
N CYS A 9 -27.21 -42.29 -20.23
CA CYS A 9 -27.85 -41.09 -20.79
C CYS A 9 -27.53 -39.83 -19.98
N ILE A 10 -27.56 -39.91 -18.63
CA ILE A 10 -27.26 -38.76 -17.77
C ILE A 10 -25.79 -38.32 -17.88
N ILE A 11 -24.86 -39.26 -17.99
CA ILE A 11 -23.43 -38.96 -18.17
C ILE A 11 -23.19 -38.29 -19.53
N CYS A 12 -23.81 -38.81 -20.59
CA CYS A 12 -23.72 -38.22 -21.92
C CYS A 12 -24.30 -36.80 -21.93
N ILE A 13 -25.49 -36.57 -21.37
CA ILE A 13 -26.13 -35.25 -21.30
C ILE A 13 -25.23 -34.25 -20.56
N LYS A 14 -24.65 -34.61 -19.41
CA LYS A 14 -23.74 -33.73 -18.68
C LYS A 14 -22.49 -33.40 -19.49
N ARG A 15 -21.93 -34.36 -20.21
CA ARG A 15 -20.73 -34.16 -21.03
C ARG A 15 -21.00 -33.27 -22.25
N TYR A 16 -22.14 -33.43 -22.93
CA TYR A 16 -22.55 -32.56 -24.02
C TYR A 16 -22.90 -31.15 -23.55
N LEU A 17 -23.51 -31.00 -22.37
CA LEU A 17 -23.78 -29.70 -21.76
C LEU A 17 -22.49 -28.95 -21.42
N SER A 18 -21.50 -29.63 -20.83
CA SER A 18 -20.20 -29.02 -20.53
C SER A 18 -19.44 -28.61 -21.80
N ILE A 19 -19.49 -29.42 -22.87
CA ILE A 19 -18.85 -29.08 -24.15
C ILE A 19 -19.56 -27.88 -24.81
N SER A 20 -20.89 -27.81 -24.74
CA SER A 20 -21.68 -26.68 -25.26
C SER A 20 -21.37 -25.38 -24.52
N ILE A 21 -21.26 -25.43 -23.18
CA ILE A 21 -20.85 -24.27 -22.38
C ILE A 21 -19.45 -23.79 -22.75
N LEU A 22 -18.48 -24.71 -22.92
CA LEU A 22 -17.13 -24.35 -23.32
C LEU A 22 -17.09 -23.70 -24.71
N LEU A 23 -17.87 -24.21 -25.67
CA LEU A 23 -17.97 -23.63 -27.01
C LEU A 23 -18.57 -22.22 -26.98
N ILE A 24 -19.60 -21.98 -26.15
CA ILE A 24 -20.21 -20.65 -26.00
C ILE A 24 -19.20 -19.66 -25.39
N ILE A 25 -18.43 -20.08 -24.38
CA ILE A 25 -17.39 -19.24 -23.76
C ILE A 25 -16.30 -18.91 -24.80
N CYS A 26 -15.81 -19.90 -25.53
CA CYS A 26 -14.80 -19.68 -26.57
C CYS A 26 -15.32 -18.74 -27.67
N PHE A 27 -16.57 -18.93 -28.12
CA PHE A 27 -17.17 -18.08 -29.16
C PHE A 27 -17.37 -16.64 -28.70
N THR A 28 -17.87 -16.43 -27.48
CA THR A 28 -18.07 -15.09 -26.91
C THR A 28 -16.74 -14.37 -26.65
N SER A 29 -15.70 -15.08 -26.20
CA SER A 29 -14.35 -14.51 -26.08
C SER A 29 -13.73 -14.16 -27.43
N GLY A 30 -13.90 -15.00 -28.45
CA GLY A 30 -13.41 -14.75 -29.81
C GLY A 30 -14.09 -13.53 -30.44
N LEU A 31 -15.42 -13.44 -30.31
CA LEU A 31 -16.20 -12.30 -30.79
C LEU A 31 -15.78 -10.99 -30.10
N SER A 32 -15.50 -11.03 -28.80
CA SER A 32 -15.02 -9.86 -28.03
C SER A 32 -13.67 -9.35 -28.53
N ILE A 33 -12.74 -10.27 -28.86
CA ILE A 33 -11.42 -9.91 -29.42
C ILE A 33 -11.56 -9.30 -30.82
N ILE A 34 -12.46 -9.86 -31.64
CA ILE A 34 -12.73 -9.33 -32.99
C ILE A 34 -13.33 -7.92 -32.91
N LEU A 35 -14.34 -7.71 -32.05
CA LEU A 35 -14.96 -6.40 -31.84
C LEU A 35 -13.97 -5.36 -31.29
N TYR A 36 -13.09 -5.77 -30.37
CA TYR A 36 -12.04 -4.90 -29.84
C TYR A 36 -11.05 -4.47 -30.94
N LYS A 37 -10.60 -5.40 -31.79
CA LYS A 37 -9.71 -5.09 -32.91
C LYS A 37 -10.40 -4.21 -33.97
N TRP A 38 -11.70 -4.42 -34.20
CA TRP A 38 -12.49 -3.58 -35.10
C TRP A 38 -12.58 -2.14 -34.60
N ALA A 39 -12.85 -1.94 -33.31
CA ALA A 39 -12.86 -0.61 -32.68
C ALA A 39 -11.48 0.08 -32.72
N GLU A 40 -10.39 -0.67 -32.60
CA GLU A 40 -9.03 -0.12 -32.74
C GLU A 40 -8.71 0.31 -34.18
N LEU A 41 -9.23 -0.41 -35.18
CA LEU A 41 -9.11 -0.07 -36.60
C LEU A 41 -9.92 1.18 -36.96
N ASP A 42 -11.16 1.30 -36.47
CA ASP A 42 -11.99 2.49 -36.66
C ASP A 42 -11.32 3.73 -36.03
N ALA A 43 -10.78 3.61 -34.82
CA ALA A 43 -10.07 4.71 -34.16
C ALA A 43 -8.80 5.16 -34.92
N LYS A 44 -8.13 4.23 -35.61
CA LYS A 44 -6.97 4.55 -36.47
C LYS A 44 -7.40 5.21 -37.79
N LEU A 45 -8.53 4.79 -38.36
CA LEU A 45 -9.08 5.37 -39.58
C LEU A 45 -9.55 6.82 -39.35
N ASP A 46 -10.18 7.09 -38.20
CA ASP A 46 -10.59 8.43 -37.76
C ASP A 46 -9.38 9.35 -37.49
N CYS A 47 -8.27 8.81 -37.02
CA CYS A 47 -7.03 9.57 -36.81
C CYS A 47 -6.37 9.97 -38.14
N LEU A 48 -6.36 9.07 -39.13
CA LEU A 48 -5.79 9.34 -40.45
C LEU A 48 -6.60 10.39 -41.22
N THR A 49 -7.93 10.32 -41.16
CA THR A 49 -8.80 11.36 -41.78
C THR A 49 -8.64 12.73 -41.11
N LYS A 50 -8.27 12.79 -39.83
CA LYS A 50 -8.03 14.05 -39.13
C LYS A 50 -6.71 14.72 -39.52
N ASN A 51 -5.67 13.93 -39.79
CA ASN A 51 -4.36 14.44 -40.20
C ASN A 51 -4.35 14.97 -41.64
N ASP A 52 -5.17 14.40 -42.54
CA ASP A 52 -5.29 14.89 -43.92
C ASP A 52 -6.00 16.26 -44.01
N ILE A 53 -6.87 16.58 -43.04
CA ILE A 53 -7.57 17.87 -42.96
C ILE A 53 -6.63 18.98 -42.41
N GLU A 54 -5.69 18.66 -41.52
CA GLU A 54 -4.73 19.65 -40.96
C GLU A 54 -3.55 19.96 -41.90
N SER A 55 -3.26 19.10 -42.89
CA SER A 55 -2.14 19.29 -43.84
C SER A 55 -2.43 20.32 -44.95
N GLN A 56 -3.70 20.66 -45.21
CA GLN A 56 -4.09 21.49 -46.35
C GLN A 56 -4.12 23.02 -46.11
N THR A 57 -3.61 23.54 -44.99
CA THR A 57 -3.76 24.98 -44.66
C THR A 57 -2.47 25.68 -44.26
N ILE A 58 -1.40 25.63 -45.05
CA ILE A 58 -0.30 26.62 -44.95
C ILE A 58 0.34 26.87 -46.33
N THR A 59 0.01 27.98 -46.98
CA THR A 59 0.92 28.65 -47.93
C THR A 59 0.65 30.18 -48.03
N HIS A 60 1.77 30.92 -47.98
CA HIS A 60 2.03 32.31 -48.44
C HIS A 60 1.78 33.54 -47.54
N ASP A 61 2.90 34.22 -47.24
CA ASP A 61 3.10 35.68 -47.09
C ASP A 61 3.64 36.24 -48.45
N PRO A 62 3.69 37.56 -48.80
CA PRO A 62 4.08 38.68 -47.91
C PRO A 62 3.51 40.13 -48.18
N THR A 63 3.77 41.04 -47.21
CA THR A 63 4.00 42.52 -47.27
C THR A 63 2.96 43.53 -47.80
N SER A 64 2.61 44.55 -46.97
CA SER A 64 2.75 46.01 -47.22
C SER A 64 1.85 46.89 -46.31
N SER A 65 2.34 48.09 -46.02
CA SER A 65 1.92 49.17 -45.12
C SER A 65 0.64 49.96 -45.48
N ARG A 66 -0.17 50.39 -44.49
CA ARG A 66 -0.57 51.81 -44.22
C ARG A 66 -1.60 51.93 -43.09
N ALA A 67 -1.47 52.98 -42.28
CA ALA A 67 -2.38 53.39 -41.22
C ALA A 67 -3.53 54.27 -41.75
N ILE A 68 -4.78 54.01 -41.34
CA ILE A 68 -5.92 54.95 -41.29
C ILE A 68 -6.81 54.59 -40.06
N GLN A 69 -7.33 55.63 -39.42
CA GLN A 69 -8.05 55.74 -38.14
C GLN A 69 -9.54 55.30 -38.18
N PRO A 70 -10.31 55.35 -37.06
CA PRO A 70 -11.09 54.23 -36.56
C PRO A 70 -12.57 54.24 -36.99
N HIS A 71 -13.12 53.05 -37.21
CA HIS A 71 -14.56 52.82 -37.26
C HIS A 71 -14.97 51.86 -36.13
N THR A 72 -15.94 52.33 -35.35
CA THR A 72 -16.68 51.62 -34.32
C THR A 72 -17.40 50.41 -34.91
N GLY A 73 -16.95 49.22 -34.54
CA GLY A 73 -17.65 47.95 -34.71
C GLY A 73 -17.26 47.04 -33.56
N GLU A 74 -18.25 46.60 -32.78
CA GLU A 74 -18.09 45.62 -31.70
C GLU A 74 -17.46 44.32 -32.25
N LEU A 75 -16.15 44.21 -32.07
CA LEU A 75 -15.43 42.96 -32.22
C LEU A 75 -15.49 42.23 -30.87
N VAL A 76 -16.43 41.30 -30.78
CA VAL A 76 -16.44 40.26 -29.75
C VAL A 76 -15.18 39.42 -29.96
N ILE A 77 -14.08 39.80 -29.30
CA ILE A 77 -12.92 38.95 -29.13
C ILE A 77 -13.36 37.85 -28.16
N GLN A 78 -13.78 36.71 -28.69
CA GLN A 78 -13.92 35.49 -27.92
C GLN A 78 -12.54 35.17 -27.33
N SER A 79 -12.37 35.40 -26.02
CA SER A 79 -11.17 35.00 -25.31
C SER A 79 -11.02 33.49 -25.44
N SER A 80 -10.04 33.02 -26.22
CA SER A 80 -9.67 31.62 -26.23
C SER A 80 -9.19 31.28 -24.82
N ALA A 81 -9.95 30.44 -24.12
CA ALA A 81 -9.66 30.11 -22.73
C ALA A 81 -8.22 29.61 -22.60
N ASN A 82 -7.45 30.27 -21.72
CA ASN A 82 -6.04 29.93 -21.50
C ASN A 82 -5.94 28.48 -21.01
N LYS A 83 -4.93 27.73 -21.46
CA LYS A 83 -4.74 26.30 -21.12
C LYS A 83 -4.75 26.06 -19.60
N SER A 84 -4.27 27.03 -18.81
CA SER A 84 -4.31 27.04 -17.34
C SER A 84 -5.74 27.16 -16.79
N GLU A 85 -6.57 28.02 -17.35
CA GLU A 85 -7.99 28.19 -16.96
C GLU A 85 -8.82 26.95 -17.30
N LEU A 86 -8.59 26.35 -18.48
CA LEU A 86 -9.22 25.09 -18.87
C LEU A 86 -8.84 23.95 -17.90
N ARG A 87 -7.57 23.90 -17.47
CA ARG A 87 -7.09 22.91 -16.50
C ARG A 87 -7.71 23.13 -15.11
N LEU A 88 -7.84 24.38 -14.67
CA LEU A 88 -8.53 24.74 -13.42
C LEU A 88 -10.02 24.39 -13.48
N LYS A 89 -10.69 24.66 -14.61
CA LYS A 89 -12.09 24.33 -14.83
C LYS A 89 -12.31 22.82 -14.82
N TRP A 90 -11.41 22.05 -15.43
CA TRP A 90 -11.43 20.58 -15.40
C TRP A 90 -11.20 20.03 -13.99
N LEU A 91 -10.24 20.58 -13.24
CA LEU A 91 -10.00 20.23 -11.84
C LEU A 91 -11.24 20.47 -10.98
N ARG A 92 -11.88 21.64 -11.10
CA ARG A 92 -13.13 21.96 -10.37
C ARG A 92 -14.24 20.97 -10.71
N GLN A 93 -14.45 20.66 -12.00
CA GLN A 93 -15.45 19.68 -12.41
C GLN A 93 -15.16 18.27 -11.90
N LYS A 94 -13.88 17.88 -11.83
CA LYS A 94 -13.48 16.58 -11.30
C LYS A 94 -13.72 16.49 -9.79
N VAL A 95 -13.38 17.53 -9.03
CA VAL A 95 -13.68 17.65 -7.60
C VAL A 95 -15.19 17.60 -7.36
N GLU A 96 -15.98 18.33 -8.16
CA GLU A 96 -17.44 18.35 -8.04
C GLU A 96 -18.05 16.97 -8.31
N LYS A 97 -17.60 16.27 -9.36
CA LYS A 97 -18.04 14.90 -9.67
C LYS A 97 -17.66 13.91 -8.58
N MET A 98 -16.47 14.04 -7.99
CA MET A 98 -16.06 13.22 -6.84
C MET A 98 -16.94 13.50 -5.63
N SER A 99 -17.18 14.78 -5.30
CA SER A 99 -18.05 15.19 -4.19
C SER A 99 -19.48 14.66 -4.37
N GLN A 100 -20.04 14.76 -5.57
CA GLN A 100 -21.36 14.20 -5.88
C GLN A 100 -21.38 12.67 -5.79
N LYS A 101 -20.32 11.98 -6.19
CA LYS A 101 -20.20 10.53 -6.06
C LYS A 101 -20.14 10.09 -4.59
N VAL A 102 -19.41 10.84 -3.76
CA VAL A 102 -19.36 10.66 -2.29
C VAL A 102 -20.71 10.95 -1.63
N ARG A 103 -21.44 11.98 -2.08
CA ARG A 103 -22.79 12.29 -1.59
C ARG A 103 -23.83 11.24 -2.02
N ARG A 104 -23.66 10.62 -3.18
CA ARG A 104 -24.57 9.60 -3.75
C ARG A 104 -24.30 8.20 -3.23
N SER A 105 -23.08 7.88 -2.84
CA SER A 105 -22.86 6.71 -1.99
C SER A 105 -23.59 6.98 -0.68
N GLN A 106 -24.70 6.28 -0.44
CA GLN A 106 -25.22 6.18 0.92
C GLN A 106 -24.09 5.59 1.75
N PRO A 107 -23.46 6.35 2.68
CA PRO A 107 -22.63 5.70 3.66
C PRO A 107 -23.54 4.66 4.33
N VAL A 108 -23.06 3.43 4.47
CA VAL A 108 -23.68 2.49 5.39
C VAL A 108 -23.83 3.27 6.68
N ARG A 109 -25.08 3.49 7.11
CA ARG A 109 -25.36 4.10 8.40
C ARG A 109 -24.93 3.04 9.39
N LEU A 110 -23.65 3.10 9.78
CA LEU A 110 -23.20 2.45 10.99
C LEU A 110 -24.17 2.96 12.03
N GLU A 111 -24.91 2.04 12.67
CA GLU A 111 -25.75 2.39 13.81
C GLU A 111 -24.92 3.32 14.69
N ASP A 112 -25.53 4.42 15.11
CA ASP A 112 -24.92 5.38 16.03
C ASP A 112 -24.67 4.67 17.37
N GLN A 113 -23.68 3.76 17.40
CA GLN A 113 -23.05 3.32 18.61
C GLN A 113 -22.44 4.57 19.21
N ASP A 114 -22.75 4.83 20.47
CA ASP A 114 -22.20 5.94 21.24
C ASP A 114 -20.67 5.93 21.15
N TRP A 115 -20.11 6.64 20.15
CA TRP A 115 -18.67 6.85 20.02
C TRP A 115 -18.11 7.59 21.25
N ASP A 116 -18.99 8.26 21.97
CA ASP A 116 -18.74 8.90 23.27
C ASP A 116 -18.41 7.91 24.41
N LEU A 117 -18.65 6.60 24.23
CA LEU A 117 -18.24 5.57 25.20
C LEU A 117 -16.76 5.15 25.06
N LEU A 118 -16.10 5.44 23.93
CA LEU A 118 -14.69 5.10 23.73
C LEU A 118 -13.78 6.23 24.24
N THR A 119 -13.67 6.33 25.56
CA THR A 119 -12.82 7.34 26.22
C THR A 119 -11.33 7.02 26.13
N SER A 120 -10.95 5.75 25.94
CA SER A 120 -9.55 5.29 25.89
C SER A 120 -9.22 4.52 24.60
N PRO A 121 -7.95 4.49 24.18
CA PRO A 121 -7.49 3.64 23.08
C PRO A 121 -7.83 2.15 23.32
N ASN A 122 -8.23 1.44 22.26
CA ASN A 122 -8.53 0.01 22.33
C ASN A 122 -7.27 -0.82 22.03
N TYR A 123 -6.73 -1.49 23.05
CA TYR A 123 -5.52 -2.32 22.92
C TYR A 123 -5.69 -3.60 22.11
N ASN A 124 -6.89 -3.94 21.66
CA ASN A 124 -7.11 -5.02 20.69
C ASN A 124 -7.05 -4.52 19.24
N VAL A 125 -6.97 -3.20 19.03
CA VAL A 125 -6.85 -2.59 17.70
C VAL A 125 -5.43 -2.09 17.51
N HIS A 126 -4.78 -2.60 16.46
CA HIS A 126 -3.37 -2.38 16.19
C HIS A 126 -3.20 -1.71 14.81
N ILE A 127 -2.23 -0.80 14.68
CA ILE A 127 -1.91 -0.11 13.42
C ILE A 127 -0.43 -0.25 13.07
N PHE A 128 -0.12 -0.62 11.83
CA PHE A 128 1.26 -0.65 11.35
C PHE A 128 1.80 0.76 11.13
N TYR A 129 3.01 1.02 11.63
CA TYR A 129 3.63 2.35 11.65
C TYR A 129 5.05 2.29 11.14
N TYR A 130 5.41 3.26 10.29
CA TYR A 130 6.66 3.28 9.54
C TYR A 130 7.48 4.53 9.87
N PRO A 131 8.44 4.45 10.80
CA PRO A 131 9.32 5.56 11.19
C PRO A 131 10.54 5.73 10.26
N TRP A 132 10.35 5.65 8.94
CA TRP A 132 11.44 5.63 7.96
C TRP A 132 11.57 6.92 7.11
N TYR A 133 10.69 7.89 7.31
CA TYR A 133 10.68 9.12 6.50
C TYR A 133 11.71 10.11 7.00
N GLY A 134 12.33 10.85 6.07
CA GLY A 134 13.34 11.84 6.42
C GLY A 134 13.32 13.04 5.47
N ASN A 135 13.66 14.21 5.99
CA ASN A 135 13.72 15.46 5.23
C ASN A 135 15.06 16.17 5.41
N VAL A 136 15.34 17.12 4.51
CA VAL A 136 16.65 17.81 4.49
C VAL A 136 16.92 18.60 5.76
N ALA A 137 15.88 19.21 6.36
CA ALA A 137 16.03 20.07 7.52
C ALA A 137 16.44 19.31 8.80
N VAL A 138 15.90 18.10 9.01
CA VAL A 138 16.14 17.30 10.22
C VAL A 138 17.19 16.21 9.98
N ASP A 139 17.16 15.57 8.80
CA ASP A 139 17.98 14.39 8.49
C ASP A 139 19.17 14.70 7.57
N GLY A 140 19.27 15.94 7.08
CA GLY A 140 20.28 16.37 6.11
C GLY A 140 20.06 15.83 4.69
N ARG A 141 19.06 14.97 4.48
CA ARG A 141 18.69 14.39 3.17
C ARG A 141 17.24 13.89 3.18
N TRP A 142 16.65 13.77 1.99
CA TRP A 142 15.38 13.05 1.83
C TRP A 142 15.57 11.54 2.08
N ARG A 143 14.57 10.93 2.71
CA ARG A 143 14.46 9.47 2.86
C ARG A 143 13.03 9.04 2.68
N HIS A 144 12.82 7.95 1.97
CA HIS A 144 11.52 7.39 1.57
C HIS A 144 10.58 8.31 0.81
N TRP A 145 10.64 9.65 0.91
CA TRP A 145 9.89 10.57 0.07
C TRP A 145 10.41 10.59 -1.37
N ASN A 146 11.72 10.45 -1.52
CA ASN A 146 12.46 10.43 -2.79
C ASN A 146 12.75 8.99 -3.27
N HIS A 147 11.88 8.03 -2.93
CA HIS A 147 12.08 6.62 -3.26
C HIS A 147 12.27 6.43 -4.79
N GLU A 148 13.05 5.43 -5.18
CA GLU A 148 13.23 5.08 -6.59
C GLU A 148 11.98 4.39 -7.17
N TYR A 149 11.63 4.65 -8.43
CA TYR A 149 10.65 3.84 -9.13
C TYR A 149 11.13 2.38 -9.22
N LEU A 150 10.30 1.45 -8.72
CA LEU A 150 10.66 0.04 -8.76
C LEU A 150 10.67 -0.47 -10.21
N PRO A 151 11.70 -1.25 -10.60
CA PRO A 151 11.76 -1.81 -11.94
C PRO A 151 10.61 -2.80 -12.15
N ASN A 152 10.07 -2.83 -13.37
CA ASN A 152 9.05 -3.81 -13.73
C ASN A 152 9.65 -5.21 -13.72
N TRP A 153 9.11 -6.10 -12.89
CA TRP A 153 9.57 -7.48 -12.77
C TRP A 153 9.06 -8.38 -13.91
N LYS A 154 8.03 -7.96 -14.65
CA LYS A 154 7.47 -8.72 -15.79
C LYS A 154 8.29 -8.47 -17.04
N LYS A 155 9.15 -9.43 -17.39
CA LYS A 155 10.06 -9.34 -18.55
C LYS A 155 9.31 -9.23 -19.88
N GLU A 156 8.08 -9.73 -19.96
CA GLU A 156 7.26 -9.74 -21.17
C GLU A 156 6.50 -8.42 -21.38
N ASP A 157 6.38 -7.59 -20.35
CA ASP A 157 5.69 -6.31 -20.43
C ASP A 157 6.63 -5.25 -21.04
N LYS A 158 6.31 -4.85 -22.28
CA LYS A 158 7.09 -3.89 -23.08
C LYS A 158 6.71 -2.42 -22.83
N LYS A 159 5.86 -2.13 -21.86
CA LYS A 159 5.49 -0.75 -21.52
C LYS A 159 6.68 0.01 -20.96
N ILE A 160 6.74 1.30 -21.26
CA ILE A 160 7.71 2.23 -20.68
C ILE A 160 7.09 2.82 -19.42
N TYR A 161 7.78 2.64 -18.29
CA TYR A 161 7.40 3.18 -17.00
C TYR A 161 8.39 4.28 -16.58
N PRO A 162 7.98 5.22 -15.71
CA PRO A 162 8.92 6.15 -15.09
C PRO A 162 10.07 5.41 -14.39
N THR A 163 11.25 6.00 -14.42
CA THR A 163 12.47 5.50 -13.79
C THR A 163 13.15 6.63 -13.01
N GLY A 164 14.14 6.29 -12.19
CA GLY A 164 14.83 7.25 -11.33
C GLY A 164 14.12 7.47 -10.00
N THR A 165 14.46 8.55 -9.30
CA THR A 165 13.96 8.87 -7.96
C THR A 165 12.99 10.03 -7.99
N HIS A 166 11.99 10.00 -7.11
CA HIS A 166 11.11 11.14 -6.90
C HIS A 166 11.88 12.39 -6.37
N GLU A 167 11.35 13.59 -6.66
CA GLU A 167 11.94 14.89 -6.26
C GLU A 167 11.07 15.70 -5.27
N PRO A 168 11.16 15.42 -3.95
CA PRO A 168 10.38 16.14 -2.95
C PRO A 168 10.78 17.63 -2.86
N PRO A 169 9.84 18.52 -2.49
CA PRO A 169 8.53 18.20 -1.91
C PRO A 169 7.39 18.14 -2.94
N SER A 170 7.61 18.53 -4.20
CA SER A 170 6.55 18.57 -5.22
C SER A 170 6.25 17.22 -5.84
N ASP A 171 7.25 16.33 -5.89
CA ASP A 171 7.13 14.97 -6.39
C ASP A 171 7.58 13.99 -5.31
N ILE A 172 6.66 13.18 -4.82
CA ILE A 172 6.92 12.23 -3.74
C ILE A 172 6.47 10.84 -4.16
N SER A 173 7.09 9.81 -3.58
CA SER A 173 6.75 8.40 -3.80
C SER A 173 5.47 7.99 -3.07
N SER A 174 4.38 8.69 -3.37
CA SER A 174 3.04 8.44 -2.84
C SER A 174 2.00 9.00 -3.80
N ASN A 175 0.90 8.27 -3.98
CA ASN A 175 -0.25 8.79 -4.71
C ASN A 175 -1.04 9.85 -3.91
N PHE A 176 -0.76 9.99 -2.62
CA PHE A 176 -1.40 10.94 -1.71
C PHE A 176 -0.35 11.88 -1.08
N TYR A 177 -0.76 13.08 -0.71
CA TYR A 177 0.11 14.04 -0.04
C TYR A 177 -0.21 14.15 1.45
N PRO A 178 0.74 13.94 2.37
CA PRO A 178 0.48 14.05 3.80
C PRO A 178 0.13 15.49 4.19
N MET A 179 -0.81 15.67 5.12
CA MET A 179 -1.14 16.99 5.67
C MET A 179 0.07 17.65 6.38
N LEU A 180 0.96 16.83 6.96
CA LEU A 180 2.21 17.27 7.58
C LEU A 180 3.34 17.53 6.56
N GLY A 181 3.07 17.41 5.26
CA GLY A 181 4.07 17.51 4.20
C GLY A 181 5.09 16.37 4.24
N CYS A 182 6.24 16.60 3.60
CA CYS A 182 7.37 15.67 3.61
C CYS A 182 8.12 15.75 4.96
N TYR A 183 7.48 15.22 6.00
CA TYR A 183 7.98 15.25 7.37
C TYR A 183 9.20 14.36 7.58
N SER A 184 9.90 14.56 8.71
CA SER A 184 10.90 13.62 9.23
C SER A 184 10.28 12.76 10.32
N SER A 185 10.51 11.46 10.28
CA SER A 185 10.15 10.54 11.37
C SER A 185 11.01 10.76 12.62
N ARG A 186 12.11 11.52 12.53
CA ARG A 186 12.94 11.92 13.67
C ARG A 186 12.48 13.20 14.35
N ASP A 187 11.54 13.93 13.74
CA ASP A 187 11.01 15.16 14.31
C ASP A 187 10.06 14.82 15.49
N PRO A 188 10.38 15.25 16.72
CA PRO A 188 9.53 14.96 17.88
C PRO A 188 8.12 15.56 17.76
N VAL A 189 7.94 16.68 17.04
CA VAL A 189 6.61 17.29 16.82
C VAL A 189 5.76 16.39 15.93
N VAL A 190 6.37 15.77 14.92
CA VAL A 190 5.70 14.82 14.02
C VAL A 190 5.32 13.56 14.77
N ILE A 191 6.24 12.99 15.57
CA ILE A 191 5.97 11.83 16.40
C ILE A 191 4.79 12.12 17.34
N ASP A 192 4.84 13.24 18.07
CA ASP A 192 3.79 13.62 19.01
C ASP A 192 2.43 13.81 18.32
N THR A 193 2.43 14.40 17.13
CA THR A 193 1.23 14.55 16.30
C THR A 193 0.66 13.20 15.86
N HIS A 194 1.51 12.24 15.45
CA HIS A 194 1.06 10.90 15.10
C HIS A 194 0.46 10.16 16.30
N MET A 195 1.09 10.22 17.49
CA MET A 195 0.54 9.59 18.69
C MET A 195 -0.84 10.15 19.04
N ARG A 196 -1.02 11.47 18.94
CA ARG A 196 -2.32 12.11 19.12
C ARG A 196 -3.36 11.59 18.13
N GLN A 197 -3.03 11.57 16.84
CA GLN A 197 -3.94 11.08 15.79
C GLN A 197 -4.36 9.62 16.00
N ILE A 198 -3.41 8.76 16.41
CA ILE A 198 -3.65 7.34 16.69
C ILE A 198 -4.57 7.17 17.92
N SER A 199 -4.31 7.95 18.97
CA SER A 199 -5.16 8.00 20.17
C SER A 199 -6.57 8.51 19.86
N ASP A 200 -6.70 9.57 19.05
CA ASP A 200 -7.99 10.11 18.61
C ASP A 200 -8.77 9.10 17.78
N ALA A 201 -8.08 8.29 16.97
CA ALA A 201 -8.64 7.15 16.23
C ALA A 201 -8.95 5.92 17.11
N LYS A 202 -8.70 6.00 18.43
CA LYS A 202 -8.96 4.93 19.42
C LYS A 202 -8.20 3.63 19.16
N VAL A 203 -7.08 3.71 18.45
CA VAL A 203 -6.17 2.58 18.24
C VAL A 203 -5.19 2.52 19.41
N GLY A 204 -5.08 1.37 20.09
CA GLY A 204 -4.26 1.26 21.30
C GLY A 204 -2.83 0.77 21.08
N VAL A 205 -2.54 0.12 19.95
CA VAL A 205 -1.22 -0.48 19.70
C VAL A 205 -0.63 -0.03 18.38
N ILE A 206 0.59 0.47 18.43
CA ILE A 206 1.40 0.85 17.29
C ILE A 206 2.38 -0.28 16.99
N VAL A 207 2.30 -0.83 15.80
CA VAL A 207 3.12 -1.96 15.33
C VAL A 207 4.23 -1.39 14.45
N VAL A 208 5.39 -1.14 15.06
CA VAL A 208 6.48 -0.36 14.46
C VAL A 208 7.34 -1.23 13.55
N SER A 209 7.41 -0.88 12.27
CA SER A 209 8.38 -1.44 11.32
C SER A 209 9.79 -1.30 11.88
N TRP A 210 10.43 -2.44 12.15
CA TRP A 210 11.70 -2.51 12.87
C TRP A 210 12.70 -3.38 12.13
N TYR A 211 13.89 -2.79 11.93
CA TYR A 211 15.09 -3.48 11.50
C TYR A 211 16.14 -3.43 12.63
N PRO A 212 17.00 -4.45 12.76
CA PRO A 212 18.12 -4.41 13.68
C PRO A 212 19.03 -3.19 13.49
N PRO A 213 19.77 -2.76 14.53
CA PRO A 213 20.76 -1.69 14.40
C PRO A 213 21.73 -1.95 13.26
N GLY A 214 21.95 -0.94 12.41
CA GLY A 214 22.83 -1.06 11.24
C GLY A 214 22.25 -1.85 10.06
N MET A 215 20.99 -2.30 10.14
CA MET A 215 20.25 -2.92 9.03
C MET A 215 19.06 -2.06 8.62
N SER A 216 18.66 -2.15 7.36
CA SER A 216 17.53 -1.40 6.81
C SER A 216 17.01 -2.09 5.55
N ASP A 217 15.92 -1.58 5.00
CA ASP A 217 15.60 -1.79 3.60
C ASP A 217 16.62 -1.07 2.68
N SER A 218 16.41 -1.18 1.37
CA SER A 218 17.30 -0.60 0.35
C SER A 218 17.20 0.93 0.22
N GLN A 219 16.31 1.60 0.96
CA GLN A 219 15.92 3.00 0.75
C GLN A 219 16.03 3.85 2.02
N GLY A 220 16.32 3.24 3.17
CA GLY A 220 16.35 3.91 4.47
C GLY A 220 17.56 3.58 5.34
N GLU A 221 17.41 3.90 6.61
CA GLU A 221 18.30 3.50 7.70
C GLU A 221 17.48 2.77 8.76
N SER A 222 18.15 2.03 9.64
CA SER A 222 17.47 1.36 10.76
C SER A 222 16.66 2.37 11.58
N PRO A 223 15.34 2.14 11.79
CA PRO A 223 14.54 2.97 12.67
C PRO A 223 14.78 2.68 14.16
N ASP A 224 15.67 1.73 14.50
CA ASP A 224 15.94 1.31 15.88
C ASP A 224 16.29 2.47 16.82
N SER A 225 17.07 3.44 16.33
CA SER A 225 17.41 4.66 17.08
C SER A 225 16.21 5.50 17.52
N LEU A 226 15.04 5.35 16.87
CA LEU A 226 13.80 6.03 17.22
C LEU A 226 12.93 5.24 18.18
N MET A 227 13.23 3.97 18.46
CA MET A 227 12.36 3.10 19.23
C MET A 227 12.09 3.63 20.64
N THR A 228 13.12 4.12 21.34
CA THR A 228 12.95 4.76 22.66
C THR A 228 12.06 5.99 22.58
N THR A 229 12.30 6.89 21.63
CA THR A 229 11.48 8.10 21.44
C THR A 229 10.02 7.78 21.12
N LEU A 230 9.78 6.75 20.30
CA LEU A 230 8.43 6.29 19.97
C LEU A 230 7.73 5.67 21.18
N LEU A 231 8.45 4.90 21.99
CA LEU A 231 7.96 4.31 23.23
C LEU A 231 7.57 5.40 24.25
N ASP A 232 8.44 6.40 24.47
CA ASP A 232 8.17 7.53 25.36
C ASP A 232 6.95 8.33 24.87
N ALA A 233 6.85 8.57 23.57
CA ALA A 233 5.72 9.30 22.98
C ALA A 233 4.42 8.50 23.09
N ALA A 234 4.43 7.22 22.74
CA ALA A 234 3.27 6.34 22.88
C ALA A 234 2.77 6.32 24.34
N HIS A 235 3.68 6.27 25.31
CA HIS A 235 3.30 6.25 26.73
C HIS A 235 2.50 7.48 27.16
N ARG A 236 2.88 8.67 26.68
CA ARG A 236 2.16 9.94 27.01
C ARG A 236 0.72 9.96 26.51
N TYR A 237 0.40 9.18 25.49
CA TYR A 237 -0.92 9.09 24.86
C TYR A 237 -1.67 7.80 25.22
N ASP A 238 -1.23 7.09 26.27
CA ASP A 238 -1.78 5.80 26.70
C ASP A 238 -1.78 4.72 25.61
N LEU A 239 -0.80 4.79 24.71
CA LEU A 239 -0.58 3.83 23.63
C LEU A 239 0.50 2.81 23.99
N ARG A 240 0.48 1.68 23.28
CA ARG A 240 1.50 0.63 23.39
C ARG A 240 2.20 0.42 22.05
N VAL A 241 3.41 -0.15 22.09
CA VAL A 241 4.25 -0.39 20.92
C VAL A 241 4.63 -1.86 20.84
N ALA A 242 4.41 -2.47 19.68
CA ALA A 242 4.86 -3.82 19.34
C ALA A 242 5.86 -3.76 18.18
N PRO A 243 6.96 -4.52 18.19
CA PRO A 243 7.85 -4.58 17.03
C PRO A 243 7.24 -5.38 15.86
N HIS A 244 7.31 -4.82 14.66
CA HIS A 244 7.13 -5.50 13.37
C HIS A 244 8.50 -5.83 12.81
N ILE A 245 8.96 -7.06 13.05
CA ILE A 245 10.29 -7.49 12.66
C ILE A 245 10.30 -7.73 11.15
N GLU A 246 10.95 -6.82 10.43
CA GLU A 246 11.06 -6.85 8.98
C GLU A 246 12.01 -7.96 8.47
N PRO A 247 11.93 -8.36 7.20
CA PRO A 247 12.84 -9.31 6.58
C PRO A 247 14.21 -8.67 6.33
N TYR A 248 15.01 -8.58 7.38
CA TYR A 248 16.41 -8.18 7.26
C TYR A 248 17.25 -9.28 6.60
N ARG A 249 18.39 -8.87 6.04
CA ARG A 249 19.30 -9.75 5.30
C ARG A 249 19.71 -10.96 6.16
N ASP A 250 19.65 -12.15 5.56
CA ASP A 250 20.07 -13.41 6.17
C ASP A 250 19.34 -13.76 7.49
N ARG A 251 18.12 -13.24 7.71
CA ARG A 251 17.30 -13.53 8.89
C ARG A 251 17.07 -15.03 9.07
N ASN A 252 17.46 -15.54 10.23
CA ASN A 252 17.33 -16.95 10.60
C ASN A 252 17.12 -17.06 12.12
N PRO A 253 16.75 -18.25 12.65
CA PRO A 253 16.45 -18.40 14.08
C PRO A 253 17.55 -17.97 15.05
N ILE A 254 18.83 -18.09 14.66
CA ILE A 254 19.98 -17.76 15.52
C ILE A 254 20.07 -16.24 15.67
N ASN A 255 20.18 -15.50 14.57
CA ASN A 255 20.25 -14.04 14.64
C ASN A 255 18.93 -13.41 15.11
N PHE A 256 17.79 -14.06 14.84
CA PHE A 256 16.50 -13.61 15.38
C PHE A 256 16.50 -13.68 16.91
N SER A 257 17.02 -14.75 17.51
CA SER A 257 17.18 -14.85 18.97
C SER A 257 18.10 -13.76 19.55
N GLU A 258 19.17 -13.42 18.84
CA GLU A 258 20.06 -12.31 19.21
C GLU A 258 19.36 -10.95 19.17
N HIS A 259 18.56 -10.70 18.13
CA HIS A 259 17.77 -9.47 18.01
C HIS A 259 16.61 -9.41 19.00
N LEU A 260 15.97 -10.54 19.34
CA LEU A 260 15.03 -10.58 20.46
C LEU A 260 15.71 -10.19 21.77
N ARG A 261 16.90 -10.74 22.03
CA ARG A 261 17.69 -10.37 23.21
C ARG A 261 18.02 -8.88 23.22
N TYR A 262 18.36 -8.30 22.07
CA TYR A 262 18.57 -6.87 21.93
C TYR A 262 17.30 -6.08 22.28
N ILE A 263 16.15 -6.40 21.68
CA ILE A 263 14.88 -5.70 21.93
C ILE A 263 14.49 -5.79 23.41
N ILE A 264 14.52 -6.99 23.99
CA ILE A 264 14.16 -7.20 25.40
C ILE A 264 15.11 -6.42 26.32
N ARG A 265 16.43 -6.46 26.05
CA ARG A 265 17.42 -5.76 26.87
C ARG A 265 17.27 -4.23 26.83
N ASN A 266 16.99 -3.66 25.65
CA ASN A 266 16.99 -2.21 25.48
C ASN A 266 15.61 -1.59 25.72
N TYR A 267 14.53 -2.32 25.44
CA TYR A 267 13.18 -1.78 25.43
C TYR A 267 12.21 -2.56 26.32
N GLY A 268 12.52 -3.81 26.71
CA GLY A 268 11.57 -4.72 27.34
C GLY A 268 10.95 -4.22 28.64
N ASP A 269 11.67 -3.40 29.41
CA ASP A 269 11.19 -2.82 30.67
C ASP A 269 10.39 -1.53 30.49
N HIS A 270 10.34 -0.97 29.27
CA HIS A 270 9.60 0.24 28.99
C HIS A 270 8.08 0.00 29.14
N PRO A 271 7.34 0.86 29.88
CA PRO A 271 5.92 0.62 30.16
C PRO A 271 5.05 0.56 28.90
N ALA A 272 5.41 1.28 27.84
CA ALA A 272 4.69 1.24 26.57
C ALA A 272 4.98 0.01 25.70
N ILE A 273 5.89 -0.91 26.06
CA ILE A 273 5.99 -2.17 25.29
C ILE A 273 4.69 -2.95 25.41
N TYR A 274 4.12 -3.29 24.26
CA TYR A 274 2.88 -4.03 24.20
C TYR A 274 3.07 -5.48 24.66
N ARG A 275 2.19 -5.91 25.55
CA ARG A 275 2.19 -7.24 26.13
C ARG A 275 0.78 -7.79 26.14
N MET A 276 0.67 -9.09 25.96
CA MET A 276 -0.58 -9.83 25.99
C MET A 276 -0.49 -10.96 27.00
N GLN A 277 -1.62 -11.22 27.67
CA GLN A 277 -1.74 -12.34 28.59
C GLN A 277 -1.85 -13.65 27.82
N ARG A 278 -0.96 -14.59 28.10
CA ARG A 278 -0.99 -15.94 27.55
C ARG A 278 -0.59 -16.96 28.60
N ARG A 279 -1.51 -17.88 28.90
CA ARG A 279 -1.32 -18.95 29.90
C ARG A 279 -0.81 -18.40 31.25
N GLY A 280 -1.38 -17.28 31.70
CA GLY A 280 -1.02 -16.63 32.96
C GLY A 280 0.28 -15.83 32.94
N ARG A 281 0.94 -15.67 31.78
CA ARG A 281 2.15 -14.83 31.62
C ARG A 281 1.85 -13.62 30.75
N ASN A 282 2.39 -12.46 31.15
CA ASN A 282 2.31 -11.23 30.38
C ASN A 282 3.51 -11.14 29.42
N LEU A 283 3.31 -11.49 28.16
CA LEU A 283 4.40 -11.67 27.19
C LEU A 283 4.46 -10.53 26.17
N PRO A 284 5.66 -10.07 25.78
CA PRO A 284 5.81 -9.10 24.70
C PRO A 284 5.34 -9.69 23.38
N VAL A 285 4.77 -8.85 22.51
CA VAL A 285 4.21 -9.28 21.22
C VAL A 285 5.13 -8.86 20.09
N PHE A 286 5.42 -9.77 19.17
CA PHE A 286 6.25 -9.56 18.00
C PHE A 286 5.50 -10.00 16.75
N TYR A 287 5.41 -9.11 15.76
CA TYR A 287 4.96 -9.47 14.43
C TYR A 287 6.18 -9.83 13.58
N VAL A 288 6.12 -10.92 12.82
CA VAL A 288 7.22 -11.38 11.98
C VAL A 288 6.80 -11.29 10.52
N TYR A 289 7.13 -10.16 9.88
CA TYR A 289 6.79 -9.90 8.48
C TYR A 289 7.52 -10.89 7.57
N ASP A 290 6.89 -11.37 6.50
CA ASP A 290 7.46 -12.37 5.58
C ASP A 290 8.08 -13.59 6.28
N SER A 291 7.43 -14.05 7.37
CA SER A 291 7.90 -15.20 8.15
C SER A 291 8.05 -16.48 7.32
N TYR A 292 7.34 -16.60 6.20
CA TYR A 292 7.40 -17.73 5.27
C TYR A 292 8.75 -17.85 4.53
N LEU A 293 9.57 -16.80 4.50
CA LEU A 293 10.93 -16.87 3.91
C LEU A 293 11.87 -17.77 4.71
N THR A 294 11.59 -18.00 6.00
CA THR A 294 12.35 -18.91 6.85
C THR A 294 11.59 -20.24 6.98
N PRO A 295 12.23 -21.40 6.72
CA PRO A 295 11.55 -22.69 6.75
C PRO A 295 10.89 -23.01 8.10
N ALA A 296 9.72 -23.64 8.09
CA ALA A 296 8.98 -23.97 9.31
C ALA A 296 9.76 -24.85 10.31
N GLY A 297 10.65 -25.73 9.81
CA GLY A 297 11.55 -26.52 10.66
C GLY A 297 12.54 -25.64 11.43
N ALA A 298 13.03 -24.57 10.80
CA ALA A 298 13.95 -23.63 11.44
C ALA A 298 13.22 -22.81 12.52
N TRP A 299 12.01 -22.31 12.24
CA TRP A 299 11.19 -21.66 13.26
C TRP A 299 10.85 -22.57 14.44
N LYS A 300 10.54 -23.85 14.17
CA LYS A 300 10.26 -24.84 15.22
C LYS A 300 11.41 -24.97 16.21
N GLU A 301 12.67 -24.91 15.77
CA GLU A 301 13.84 -24.96 16.67
C GLU A 301 13.85 -23.81 17.70
N LEU A 302 13.25 -22.67 17.36
CA LEU A 302 13.17 -21.48 18.21
C LEU A 302 11.85 -21.38 19.00
N LEU A 303 10.72 -21.66 18.36
CA LEU A 303 9.39 -21.37 18.89
C LEU A 303 8.69 -22.59 19.51
N SER A 304 9.21 -23.80 19.31
CA SER A 304 8.72 -24.99 20.00
C SER A 304 9.37 -25.11 21.38
N VAL A 305 8.61 -25.53 22.39
CA VAL A 305 9.16 -25.89 23.72
C VAL A 305 10.19 -27.03 23.68
N LYS A 306 10.23 -27.81 22.59
CA LYS A 306 11.18 -28.89 22.37
C LYS A 306 12.31 -28.54 21.38
N GLY A 307 12.34 -27.30 20.89
CA GLY A 307 13.36 -26.87 19.94
C GLY A 307 14.72 -26.66 20.62
N ASN A 308 15.83 -26.91 19.91
CA ASN A 308 17.17 -26.79 20.49
C ASN A 308 17.56 -25.34 20.81
N LEU A 309 16.95 -24.37 20.14
CA LEU A 309 17.16 -22.93 20.31
C LEU A 309 15.99 -22.27 21.06
N SER A 310 15.16 -23.05 21.76
CA SER A 310 13.85 -22.58 22.23
C SER A 310 13.94 -21.30 23.06
N VAL A 311 13.11 -20.30 22.72
CA VAL A 311 12.89 -19.12 23.56
C VAL A 311 11.78 -19.33 24.59
N ARG A 312 11.01 -20.42 24.48
CA ARG A 312 9.83 -20.66 25.30
C ARG A 312 10.21 -20.90 26.75
N GLY A 313 9.53 -20.23 27.68
CA GLY A 313 9.84 -20.30 29.11
C GLY A 313 11.07 -19.50 29.55
N THR A 314 11.75 -18.82 28.62
CA THR A 314 12.93 -17.98 28.92
C THR A 314 12.55 -16.50 29.05
N LEU A 315 13.54 -15.63 29.31
CA LEU A 315 13.39 -14.17 29.24
C LEU A 315 13.13 -13.65 27.82
N LEU A 316 13.43 -14.45 26.79
CA LEU A 316 13.20 -14.13 25.38
C LEU A 316 11.82 -14.61 24.87
N ASP A 317 11.00 -15.19 25.76
CA ASP A 317 9.67 -15.67 25.38
C ASP A 317 8.75 -14.49 25.03
N GLY A 318 7.81 -14.76 24.14
CA GLY A 318 6.94 -13.75 23.53
C GLY A 318 5.71 -14.37 22.89
N ILE A 319 4.82 -13.53 22.40
CA ILE A 319 3.79 -13.91 21.44
C ILE A 319 4.33 -13.56 20.05
N PHE A 320 4.55 -14.56 19.22
CA PHE A 320 5.09 -14.40 17.87
C PHE A 320 3.99 -14.62 16.84
N LEU A 321 3.66 -13.58 16.10
CA LEU A 321 2.62 -13.58 15.07
C LEU A 321 3.27 -13.64 13.69
N GLY A 322 3.14 -14.79 13.02
CA GLY A 322 3.66 -14.99 11.67
C GLY A 322 2.67 -14.55 10.59
N LEU A 323 3.19 -14.16 9.43
CA LEU A 323 2.40 -13.73 8.27
C LEU A 323 1.89 -14.93 7.46
N LEU A 324 0.57 -14.97 7.22
CA LEU A 324 -0.08 -15.94 6.33
C LEU A 324 -0.47 -15.25 5.02
N VAL A 325 0.23 -15.59 3.94
CA VAL A 325 -0.07 -15.12 2.57
C VAL A 325 -0.93 -16.11 1.80
N ASP A 326 -0.41 -17.31 1.53
CA ASP A 326 -1.12 -18.37 0.82
C ASP A 326 -1.76 -19.40 1.74
N MET A 327 -2.77 -20.11 1.23
CA MET A 327 -3.47 -21.17 1.96
C MET A 327 -2.55 -22.28 2.48
N GLN A 328 -1.43 -22.56 1.79
CA GLN A 328 -0.46 -23.57 2.22
C GLN A 328 0.25 -23.15 3.52
N HIS A 329 0.47 -21.84 3.73
CA HIS A 329 1.18 -21.32 4.90
C HIS A 329 0.45 -21.63 6.22
N ARG A 330 -0.84 -21.98 6.22
CA ARG A 330 -1.56 -22.40 7.44
C ARG A 330 -0.89 -23.61 8.12
N TYR A 331 -0.33 -24.53 7.33
CA TYR A 331 0.36 -25.70 7.85
C TYR A 331 1.75 -25.35 8.35
N ASP A 332 2.44 -24.45 7.63
CA ASP A 332 3.77 -23.98 7.99
C ASP A 332 3.76 -23.14 9.26
N ILE A 333 2.78 -22.25 9.45
CA ILE A 333 2.56 -21.48 10.67
C ILE A 333 2.39 -22.43 11.87
N LYS A 334 1.52 -23.43 11.75
CA LYS A 334 1.32 -24.44 12.81
C LYS A 334 2.59 -25.25 13.09
N LYS A 335 3.29 -25.71 12.04
CA LYS A 335 4.54 -26.48 12.15
C LYS A 335 5.68 -25.66 12.76
N SER A 336 5.67 -24.36 12.52
CA SER A 336 6.64 -23.39 13.05
C SER A 336 6.46 -23.09 14.53
N HIS A 337 5.28 -23.40 15.12
CA HIS A 337 4.92 -23.02 16.50
C HIS A 337 4.81 -21.50 16.75
N PHE A 338 4.36 -20.74 15.74
CA PHE A 338 3.82 -19.39 15.96
C PHE A 338 2.55 -19.45 16.82
N ASP A 339 2.17 -18.30 17.40
CA ASP A 339 1.21 -18.23 18.51
C ASP A 339 -0.24 -17.93 18.14
#